data_AF-A0A1X7L8U0-F1
#
_entry.id   AF-A0A1X7L8U0-F1
#
_cell.length_a   1.000
_cell.length_b   1.000
_cell.length_c   1.000
_cell.angle_alpha   90.00
_cell.angle_beta   90.00
_cell.angle_gamma   90.00
#
_symmetry.space_group_name_H-M   'P 1'
#
loop_
_entity.id
_entity.type
_entity.pdbx_description
1 polymer ?
#
loop_
_entity_poly.entity_id
_entity_poly.type
_entity_poly.pdbx_seq_one_letter_code
_entity_poly.pdbx_strand_id
1 'polypeptide(L)'
;MKHINISIKNEFGKQTSYKANNKIIKGLYATTDKLKVQENCVNLKIIVSRPNLKLVLFNNTKITVFGEICILTILGLGNKQSQFLIQKDLDLNNLKWLASKKLNGHYHDAIKRAYQTMMVLNLNNRFSKI
;
A
#
# COMPACT_ATOMS: atom_id res chain seq x y z
N MET A 1 14.77 -6.78 14.37
CA MET A 1 13.89 -7.29 13.28
C MET A 1 14.47 -6.85 11.94
N LYS A 2 14.36 -7.64 10.87
CA LYS A 2 14.88 -7.25 9.54
C LYS A 2 14.15 -5.99 9.04
N HIS A 3 14.93 -5.01 8.57
CA HIS A 3 14.41 -3.80 7.94
C HIS A 3 14.51 -3.98 6.43
N ILE A 4 13.39 -3.82 5.73
CA ILE A 4 13.36 -3.84 4.26
C ILE A 4 13.17 -2.40 3.80
N ASN A 5 14.13 -1.88 3.05
CA ASN A 5 14.07 -0.55 2.43
C ASN A 5 13.91 -0.72 0.93
N ILE A 6 12.80 -0.22 0.39
CA ILE A 6 12.45 -0.31 -1.03
C ILE A 6 12.58 1.08 -1.63
N SER A 7 13.40 1.23 -2.66
CA SER A 7 13.51 2.49 -3.40
C SER A 7 12.26 2.72 -4.24
N ILE A 8 11.65 3.88 -4.12
CA ILE A 8 10.50 4.33 -4.89
C ILE A 8 10.88 5.64 -5.57
N LYS A 9 10.61 5.77 -6.88
CA LYS A 9 10.63 7.06 -7.55
C LYS A 9 9.24 7.69 -7.43
N ASN A 10 9.18 8.91 -6.91
CA ASN A 10 7.92 9.66 -6.92
C ASN A 10 7.64 10.26 -8.30
N GLU A 11 6.50 10.94 -8.44
CA GLU A 11 6.06 11.59 -9.68
C GLU A 11 7.04 12.66 -10.22
N PHE A 12 7.92 13.19 -9.37
CA PHE A 12 8.94 14.18 -9.74
C PHE A 12 10.29 13.53 -10.08
N GLY A 13 10.37 12.20 -10.18
CA GLY A 13 11.61 11.46 -10.42
C GLY A 13 12.56 11.40 -9.22
N LYS A 14 12.20 12.01 -8.08
CA LYS A 14 12.99 11.96 -6.85
C LYS A 14 12.90 10.55 -6.25
N GLN A 15 14.06 9.95 -6.00
CA GLN A 15 14.16 8.68 -5.29
C GLN A 15 13.90 8.90 -3.80
N THR A 16 12.99 8.11 -3.26
CA THR A 16 12.66 8.06 -1.83
C THR A 16 12.61 6.60 -1.38
N SER A 17 12.51 6.36 -0.08
CA SER A 17 12.51 4.99 0.48
C SER A 17 11.18 4.68 1.16
N TYR A 18 10.74 3.44 0.96
CA TYR A 18 9.65 2.83 1.71
C TYR A 18 10.22 1.79 2.67
N LYS A 19 9.87 1.91 3.94
CA LYS A 19 10.30 1.03 5.02
C LYS A 19 9.21 -0.01 5.31
N ALA A 20 9.57 -1.29 5.21
CA ALA A 20 8.71 -2.42 5.56
C ALA A 20 9.29 -3.23 6.73
N ASN A 21 8.44 -3.99 7.42
CA ASN A 21 8.90 -5.04 8.33
C ASN A 21 9.06 -6.37 7.59
N ASN A 22 8.12 -6.68 6.69
CA ASN A 22 8.01 -8.00 6.09
C ASN A 22 7.78 -7.92 4.59
N LYS A 23 8.41 -8.82 3.85
CA LYS A 23 7.97 -9.23 2.52
C LYS A 23 6.95 -10.35 2.73
N ILE A 24 5.72 -10.12 2.31
CA ILE A 24 4.64 -11.11 2.45
C ILE A 24 4.77 -12.14 1.33
N ILE A 25 4.80 -11.66 0.08
CA ILE A 25 5.04 -12.43 -1.15
C ILE A 25 5.81 -11.55 -2.13
N LYS A 26 6.20 -12.11 -3.28
CA LYS A 26 6.75 -11.30 -4.38
C LYS A 26 5.77 -10.17 -4.76
N GLY A 27 6.29 -8.95 -4.82
CA GLY A 27 5.50 -7.74 -5.10
C GLY A 27 4.61 -7.25 -3.95
N LEU A 28 4.63 -7.86 -2.75
CA LEU A 28 3.86 -7.40 -1.59
C LEU A 28 4.71 -7.29 -0.33
N TYR A 29 4.78 -6.09 0.23
CA TYR A 29 5.49 -5.80 1.48
C TYR A 29 4.55 -5.12 2.45
N ALA A 30 4.77 -5.33 3.75
CA ALA A 30 3.91 -4.80 4.80
C ALA A 30 4.70 -4.23 5.98
N THR A 31 4.13 -3.20 6.58
CA THR A 31 4.51 -2.67 7.90
C THR A 31 3.27 -2.40 8.73
N THR A 32 3.32 -2.77 10.00
CA THR A 32 2.33 -2.37 11.02
C THR A 32 2.96 -1.47 12.09
N ASP A 33 4.26 -1.16 11.92
CA ASP A 33 5.00 -0.25 12.79
C ASP A 33 4.57 1.19 12.49
N LYS A 34 4.01 1.84 13.53
CA LYS A 34 3.47 3.20 13.44
C LYS A 34 4.52 4.21 12.97
N LEU A 35 5.76 4.11 13.45
CA LEU A 35 6.83 5.06 13.09
C LEU A 35 7.17 4.91 11.61
N LYS A 36 7.32 3.67 11.14
CA LYS A 36 7.57 3.41 9.70
C LYS A 36 6.43 3.90 8.82
N VAL A 37 5.18 3.69 9.22
CA VAL A 37 4.02 4.20 8.47
C VAL A 37 4.07 5.72 8.37
N GLN A 38 4.35 6.41 9.48
CA GLN A 38 4.47 7.88 9.50
C GLN A 38 5.62 8.38 8.63
N GLU A 39 6.80 7.78 8.76
CA GLU A 39 7.97 8.12 7.94
C GLU A 39 7.69 7.90 6.45
N ASN A 40 7.09 6.76 6.08
CA ASN A 40 6.72 6.49 4.70
C ASN A 40 5.73 7.54 4.18
N CYS A 41 4.72 7.91 4.97
CA CYS A 41 3.76 8.94 4.58
C CYS A 41 4.44 10.30 4.36
N VAL A 42 5.37 10.72 5.23
CA VAL A 42 6.13 11.95 5.05
C VAL A 42 7.01 11.89 3.80
N ASN A 43 7.80 10.82 3.66
CA ASN A 43 8.76 10.62 2.58
C ASN A 43 8.10 10.53 1.20
N LEU A 44 6.90 9.99 1.14
CA LEU A 44 6.11 9.81 -0.09
C LEU A 44 5.02 10.87 -0.24
N LYS A 45 4.97 11.87 0.65
CA LYS A 45 3.93 12.92 0.67
C LYS A 45 2.50 12.37 0.66
N ILE A 46 2.26 11.23 1.33
CA ILE A 46 0.94 10.61 1.46
C ILE A 46 0.18 11.33 2.57
N ILE A 47 -0.86 12.08 2.18
CA ILE A 47 -1.77 12.73 3.12
C ILE A 47 -2.84 11.72 3.55
N VAL A 48 -2.86 11.42 4.84
CA VAL A 48 -3.89 10.57 5.47
C VAL A 48 -4.68 11.36 6.49
N SER A 49 -6.00 11.40 6.32
CA SER A 49 -6.91 11.97 7.32
C SER A 49 -7.13 10.95 8.43
N ARG A 50 -7.01 11.38 9.69
CA ARG A 50 -7.31 10.47 10.82
C ARG A 50 -8.79 10.10 10.81
N PRO A 51 -9.14 8.86 11.22
CA PRO A 51 -10.53 8.46 11.38
C PRO A 51 -11.30 9.48 12.24
N ASN A 52 -12.44 9.95 11.76
CA ASN A 52 -13.36 10.66 12.62
C ASN A 52 -13.95 9.64 13.61
N LEU A 53 -13.75 9.85 14.92
CA LEU A 53 -14.19 8.95 15.99
C LEU A 53 -15.70 8.67 15.97
N LYS A 54 -16.50 9.54 15.34
CA LYS A 54 -17.97 9.38 15.21
C LYS A 54 -18.40 8.48 14.05
N LEU A 55 -17.52 8.20 13.09
CA LEU A 55 -17.79 7.34 11.94
C LEU A 55 -16.97 6.06 12.09
N VAL A 56 -17.52 5.09 12.84
CA VAL A 56 -16.99 3.73 12.99
C VAL A 56 -17.22 2.94 11.70
N LEU A 57 -16.73 3.46 10.58
CA LEU A 57 -16.79 2.78 9.29
C LEU A 57 -15.39 2.62 8.76
N PHE A 58 -15.14 1.41 8.25
CA PHE A 58 -13.92 0.81 7.75
C PHE A 58 -13.30 1.54 6.53
N ASN A 59 -13.52 2.85 6.39
CA ASN A 59 -13.21 3.68 5.22
C ASN A 59 -11.89 4.45 5.31
N ASN A 60 -11.06 4.24 6.34
CA ASN A 60 -9.79 4.96 6.44
C ASN A 60 -8.66 4.25 5.68
N THR A 61 -8.97 3.84 4.45
CA THR A 61 -7.99 3.30 3.50
C THR A 61 -7.61 4.36 2.50
N LYS A 62 -6.31 4.66 2.39
CA LYS A 62 -5.77 5.54 1.35
C LYS A 62 -4.94 4.71 0.38
N ILE A 63 -5.28 4.81 -0.91
CA ILE A 63 -4.53 4.21 -2.00
C ILE A 63 -3.78 5.35 -2.69
N THR A 64 -2.46 5.22 -2.82
CA THR A 64 -1.61 6.17 -3.53
C THR A 64 -0.76 5.42 -4.54
N VAL A 65 -0.80 5.84 -5.81
CA VAL A 65 -0.11 5.15 -6.91
C VAL A 65 1.10 5.97 -7.38
N PHE A 66 2.22 5.29 -7.58
CA PHE A 66 3.50 5.81 -8.04
C PHE A 66 3.98 4.96 -9.22
N GLY A 67 3.40 5.20 -10.41
CA GLY A 67 3.66 4.40 -11.60
C GLY A 67 3.34 2.91 -11.37
N GLU A 68 4.36 2.07 -11.37
CA GLU A 68 4.23 0.61 -11.22
C GLU A 68 4.19 0.12 -9.75
N ILE A 69 4.12 1.05 -8.81
CA ILE A 69 4.02 0.78 -7.37
C ILE A 69 2.76 1.46 -6.82
N CYS A 70 2.10 0.81 -5.87
CA CYS A 70 0.97 1.34 -5.13
C CYS A 70 1.20 1.17 -3.63
N ILE A 71 0.88 2.21 -2.87
CA ILE A 71 0.91 2.20 -1.41
C ILE A 71 -0.52 2.24 -0.90
N LEU A 72 -0.91 1.19 -0.17
CA LEU A 72 -2.17 1.11 0.54
C LEU A 72 -1.91 1.38 2.03
N THR A 73 -2.47 2.47 2.54
CA THR A 73 -2.41 2.83 3.97
C THR A 73 -3.77 2.58 4.60
N ILE A 74 -3.81 1.87 5.72
CA ILE A 74 -5.02 1.55 6.47
C ILE A 74 -4.87 2.10 7.89
N LEU A 75 -5.75 3.01 8.28
CA LEU A 75 -5.78 3.58 9.62
C LEU A 75 -6.95 2.98 10.41
N GLY A 76 -6.61 2.20 11.43
CA GLY A 76 -7.58 1.68 12.40
C GLY A 76 -7.78 2.62 13.58
N LEU A 77 -8.75 2.28 14.44
CA LEU A 77 -8.94 2.91 15.74
C LEU A 77 -7.78 2.59 16.69
N GLY A 78 -7.51 3.48 17.64
CA GLY A 78 -6.57 3.22 18.74
C GLY A 78 -5.13 2.99 18.30
N ASN A 79 -4.55 3.92 17.52
CA ASN A 79 -3.17 3.87 17.01
C ASN A 79 -2.85 2.68 16.07
N LYS A 80 -3.80 1.80 15.75
CA LYS A 80 -3.56 0.69 14.82
C LYS A 80 -3.40 1.24 13.40
N GLN A 81 -2.26 0.99 12.78
CA GLN A 81 -2.00 1.41 11.41
C GLN A 81 -1.31 0.26 10.68
N SER A 82 -1.60 0.14 9.39
CA SER A 82 -0.94 -0.83 8.54
C SER A 82 -0.72 -0.20 7.18
N GLN A 83 0.40 -0.51 6.56
CA GLN A 83 0.70 -0.04 5.23
C GLN A 83 1.29 -1.18 4.40
N PHE A 84 0.86 -1.24 3.14
CA PHE A 84 1.27 -2.24 2.18
C PHE A 84 1.87 -1.56 0.96
N LEU A 85 3.03 -2.04 0.52
CA LEU A 85 3.59 -1.72 -0.78
C LEU A 85 3.26 -2.85 -1.74
N ILE A 86 2.64 -2.49 -2.85
CA ILE A 86 2.12 -3.38 -3.88
C ILE A 86 2.82 -3.02 -5.18
N GLN A 87 3.54 -3.97 -5.78
CA GLN A 87 4.23 -3.79 -7.05
C GLN A 87 3.43 -4.41 -8.20
N LYS A 88 3.70 -3.98 -9.45
CA LYS A 88 3.08 -4.58 -10.64
C LYS A 88 3.27 -6.09 -10.77
N ASP A 89 4.37 -6.63 -10.25
CA ASP A 89 4.75 -8.03 -10.31
C ASP A 89 4.22 -8.84 -9.11
N LEU A 90 3.18 -8.32 -8.45
CA LEU A 90 2.44 -9.04 -7.41
C LEU A 90 1.96 -10.40 -7.91
N ASP A 91 2.31 -11.44 -7.16
CA ASP A 91 1.83 -12.79 -7.42
C ASP A 91 0.38 -12.97 -6.93
N LEU A 92 -0.59 -12.74 -7.82
CA LEU A 92 -2.02 -12.83 -7.50
C LEU A 92 -2.47 -14.25 -7.14
N ASN A 93 -1.81 -15.29 -7.62
CA ASN A 93 -2.16 -16.67 -7.28
C ASN A 93 -1.78 -16.97 -5.83
N ASN A 94 -0.58 -16.56 -5.42
CA ASN A 94 -0.16 -16.67 -4.03
C ASN A 94 -0.93 -15.74 -3.09
N LEU A 95 -1.40 -14.59 -3.57
CA LEU A 95 -2.27 -13.71 -2.78
C LEU A 95 -3.61 -14.40 -2.43
N LYS A 96 -4.25 -15.06 -3.41
CA LYS A 96 -5.50 -15.83 -3.18
C LYS A 96 -5.27 -16.94 -2.16
N TRP A 97 -4.15 -17.66 -2.26
CA TRP A 97 -3.80 -18.69 -1.29
C TRP A 97 -3.63 -18.11 0.12
N LEU A 98 -2.93 -16.98 0.28
CA LEU A 98 -2.76 -16.32 1.58
C LEU A 98 -4.07 -15.85 2.21
N ALA A 99 -5.00 -15.36 1.40
CA ALA A 99 -6.34 -14.97 1.86
C ALA A 99 -7.11 -16.15 2.46
N SER A 100 -6.93 -17.36 1.91
CA SER A 100 -7.57 -18.57 2.40
C SER A 100 -6.97 -19.15 3.70
N LYS A 101 -5.81 -18.65 4.15
CA LYS A 101 -5.04 -19.26 5.26
C LYS A 101 -4.67 -18.33 6.41
N LYS A 102 -4.28 -17.08 6.14
CA LYS A 102 -3.61 -16.22 7.13
C LYS A 102 -3.95 -14.73 7.05
N LEU A 103 -4.43 -14.24 5.90
CA LEU A 103 -4.76 -12.83 5.71
C LEU A 103 -6.24 -12.60 6.02
N ASN A 104 -6.56 -11.67 6.92
CA ASN A 104 -7.94 -11.24 7.13
C ASN A 104 -8.55 -10.78 5.79
N GLY A 105 -9.78 -11.22 5.48
CA GLY A 105 -10.47 -10.92 4.21
C GLY A 105 -10.50 -9.42 3.88
N HIS A 106 -10.60 -8.56 4.89
CA HIS A 106 -10.56 -7.11 4.69
C HIS A 106 -9.24 -6.60 4.09
N TYR A 107 -8.09 -7.18 4.49
CA TYR A 107 -6.80 -6.83 3.92
C TYR A 107 -6.65 -7.36 2.50
N HIS A 108 -7.14 -8.58 2.24
CA HIS A 108 -7.10 -9.16 0.90
C HIS A 108 -7.83 -8.27 -0.10
N ASP A 109 -9.06 -7.88 0.22
CA ASP A 109 -9.87 -7.09 -0.71
C ASP A 109 -9.30 -5.69 -0.90
N ALA A 110 -8.76 -5.07 0.15
CA ALA A 110 -8.10 -3.77 0.05
C ALA A 110 -6.84 -3.83 -0.83
N ILE A 111 -6.01 -4.86 -0.68
CA ILE A 111 -4.81 -5.06 -1.51
C ILE A 111 -5.21 -5.29 -2.97
N LYS A 112 -6.23 -6.13 -3.21
CA LYS A 112 -6.75 -6.40 -4.56
C LYS A 112 -7.28 -5.13 -5.22
N ARG A 113 -8.07 -4.33 -4.51
CA ARG A 113 -8.56 -3.03 -5.01
C ARG A 113 -7.40 -2.10 -5.36
N ALA A 114 -6.42 -1.97 -4.47
CA ALA A 114 -5.25 -1.13 -4.70
C ALA A 114 -4.42 -1.57 -5.93
N TYR A 115 -4.22 -2.88 -6.09
CA TYR A 115 -3.56 -3.44 -7.28
C TYR A 115 -4.33 -3.11 -8.57
N GLN A 116 -5.66 -3.30 -8.57
CA GLN A 116 -6.52 -2.98 -9.72
C GLN A 116 -6.49 -1.49 -10.06
N THR A 117 -6.56 -0.60 -9.06
CA THR A 117 -6.44 0.86 -9.26
C THR A 117 -5.13 1.21 -9.96
N MET A 118 -4.01 0.64 -9.51
CA MET A 118 -2.71 0.84 -10.13
C MET A 118 -2.67 0.37 -11.59
N MET A 119 -3.24 -0.81 -11.89
CA MET A 119 -3.29 -1.32 -13.26
C MET A 119 -4.12 -0.43 -14.19
N VAL A 120 -5.29 0.02 -13.75
CA VAL A 120 -6.17 0.90 -14.54
C VAL A 120 -5.50 2.25 -14.82
N LEU A 121 -4.90 2.88 -13.81
CA LEU A 121 -4.22 4.17 -14.00
C LEU A 121 -3.03 4.05 -14.95
N ASN A 122 -2.29 2.94 -14.90
CA ASN A 122 -1.19 2.69 -15.83
C ASN A 122 -1.66 2.43 -17.26
N LEU A 123 -2.83 1.81 -17.45
CA LEU A 123 -3.42 1.65 -18.78
C LEU A 123 -3.85 3.01 -19.35
N ASN A 124 -4.58 3.82 -18.58
CA ASN A 124 -5.05 5.12 -19.04
C ASN A 124 -3.89 6.05 -19.43
N ASN A 125 -2.83 6.10 -18.62
CA ASN A 125 -1.63 6.89 -18.93
C ASN A 125 -0.87 6.44 -20.19
N ARG A 126 -1.07 5.19 -20.65
CA ARG A 126 -0.51 4.72 -21.93
C ARG A 126 -1.33 5.19 -23.13
N PHE A 127 -2.65 5.28 -22.98
CA PHE A 127 -3.54 5.74 -24.06
C PHE A 127 -3.59 7.26 -24.20
N SER A 128 -3.25 8.02 -23.15
CA SER A 128 -3.20 9.50 -23.21
C SER A 128 -1.94 10.08 -23.86
N LYS A 129 -1.03 9.23 -24.36
CA LYS A 129 0.24 9.65 -25.01
C LYS A 129 0.25 9.39 -26.53
N ILE A 130 -0.92 9.12 -27.12
CA ILE A 130 -1.15 8.98 -28.56
C ILE A 130 -1.94 10.20 -29.02
#